data_AF-A0A7W1P565-F1
#
_entry.id   AF-A0A7W1P565-F1
#
_cell.length_a   1.000
_cell.length_b   1.000
_cell.length_c   1.000
_cell.angle_alpha   90.00
_cell.angle_beta   90.00
_cell.angle_gamma   90.00
#
_symmetry.space_group_name_H-M   'P 1'
#
loop_
_entity.id
_entity.type
_entity.pdbx_description
1 polymer ?
#
loop_
_entity_poly.entity_id
_entity_poly.type
_entity_poly.pdbx_seq_one_letter_code
_entity_poly.pdbx_strand_id
1 'polypeptide(L)'
;MAKVTAFEAKTRFGELLERVAQGEEVVITRHDRPVARLVPEGAPRLDDVRRAVTGLRELQQRIRRRSKAKLSDREVRAAIESGRL
;
A
#
# COMPACT_ATOMS: atom_id res chain seq x y z
N MET A 1 -8.58 10.67 11.55
CA MET A 1 -7.30 10.53 12.26
C MET A 1 -7.44 11.11 13.66
N ALA A 2 -7.70 10.27 14.66
CA ALA A 2 -7.76 10.71 16.06
C ALA A 2 -6.34 10.88 16.62
N LYS A 3 -6.17 11.82 17.55
CA LYS A 3 -4.91 12.02 18.29
C LYS A 3 -5.18 11.78 19.76
N VAL A 4 -4.36 10.96 20.40
CA VAL A 4 -4.46 10.67 21.83
C VAL A 4 -3.08 10.82 22.47
N THR A 5 -3.04 11.24 23.72
CA THR A 5 -1.78 11.28 24.46
C THR A 5 -1.32 9.87 24.82
N ALA A 6 -0.02 9.68 25.08
CA ALA A 6 0.54 8.40 25.51
C ALA A 6 -0.07 7.90 26.82
N PHE A 7 -0.50 8.81 27.70
CA PHE A 7 -1.19 8.47 28.94
C PHE A 7 -2.61 7.94 28.68
N GLU A 8 -3.37 8.61 27.82
CA GLU A 8 -4.69 8.14 27.40
C GLU A 8 -4.61 6.81 26.65
N ALA A 9 -3.62 6.68 25.75
CA ALA A 9 -3.38 5.47 25.00
C ALA A 9 -3.08 4.28 25.93
N LYS A 10 -2.28 4.48 26.97
CA LYS A 10 -2.00 3.44 27.98
C LYS A 10 -3.26 3.03 28.75
N THR A 11 -4.12 3.99 29.06
CA THR A 11 -5.30 3.75 29.92
C THR A 11 -6.47 3.13 29.14
N ARG A 12 -6.66 3.53 27.88
CA ARG A 12 -7.79 3.09 27.02
C ARG A 12 -7.33 2.23 25.84
N PHE A 13 -6.23 1.50 26.00
CA PHE A 13 -5.61 0.79 24.88
C PHE A 13 -6.56 -0.20 24.20
N GLY A 14 -7.36 -0.95 24.98
CA GLY A 14 -8.33 -1.91 24.44
C GLY A 14 -9.38 -1.27 23.53
N GLU A 15 -10.00 -0.17 23.97
CA GLU A 15 -10.98 0.59 23.18
C GLU A 15 -10.36 1.15 21.89
N LEU A 16 -9.12 1.63 21.97
CA LEU A 16 -8.40 2.11 20.78
C LEU A 16 -8.11 1.00 19.78
N LEU A 17 -7.82 -0.23 20.25
CA LEU A 17 -7.64 -1.38 19.36
C LEU A 17 -8.94 -1.78 18.66
N GLU A 18 -10.09 -1.76 19.35
CA GLU A 18 -11.39 -2.05 18.73
C GLU A 18 -11.70 -1.06 17.60
N ARG A 19 -11.44 0.23 17.85
CA ARG A 19 -11.61 1.30 16.86
C ARG A 19 -10.67 1.14 15.68
N VAL A 20 -9.41 0.80 15.95
CA VAL A 20 -8.41 0.53 14.89
C VAL A 20 -8.80 -0.72 14.10
N ALA A 21 -9.34 -1.76 14.73
CA ALA A 21 -9.83 -2.94 14.03
C ALA A 21 -10.99 -2.63 13.08
N GLN A 22 -11.80 -1.61 13.38
CA GLN A 22 -12.86 -1.10 12.50
C GLN A 22 -12.33 -0.25 11.32
N GLY A 23 -11.01 -0.05 11.22
CA GLY A 23 -10.37 0.70 10.14
C GLY A 23 -9.89 2.10 10.53
N GLU A 24 -9.99 2.49 11.80
CA GLU A 24 -9.54 3.81 12.25
C GLU A 24 -8.01 3.90 12.37
N GLU A 25 -7.43 5.05 12.00
CA GLU A 25 -6.04 5.39 12.32
C GLU A 25 -5.96 6.37 13.50
N VAL A 26 -5.17 5.99 14.51
CA VAL A 26 -4.97 6.79 15.73
C VAL A 26 -3.50 7.14 15.91
N VAL A 27 -3.20 8.43 16.09
CA VAL A 27 -1.84 8.92 16.36
C VAL A 27 -1.66 9.11 17.86
N ILE A 28 -0.60 8.52 18.41
CA ILE A 28 -0.23 8.67 19.82
C ILE A 28 0.81 9.78 19.93
N THR A 29 0.56 10.75 20.82
CA THR A 29 1.46 11.87 21.10
C THR A 29 2.08 11.76 22.50
N ARG A 30 3.29 12.27 22.68
CA ARG A 30 3.91 12.46 23.99
C ARG A 30 4.38 13.91 24.09
N HIS A 31 3.88 14.65 25.08
CA HIS A 31 4.09 16.10 25.18
C HIS A 31 3.77 16.81 23.85
N ASP A 32 2.58 16.52 23.32
CA ASP A 32 2.04 17.06 22.06
C ASP A 32 2.81 16.75 20.77
N ARG A 33 3.88 15.95 20.87
CA ARG A 33 4.63 15.47 19.71
C ARG A 33 4.18 14.07 19.31
N PRO A 34 3.84 13.82 18.03
CA PRO A 34 3.48 12.49 17.57
C PRO A 34 4.68 11.55 17.68
N VAL A 35 4.49 10.42 18.36
CA VAL A 35 5.55 9.43 18.61
C VAL A 35 5.23 8.07 18.03
N ALA A 36 3.95 7.73 17.87
CA ALA A 36 3.53 6.44 17.32
C ALA A 36 2.17 6.57 16.61
N ARG A 37 1.80 5.54 15.86
CA ARG A 37 0.49 5.41 15.24
C ARG A 37 -0.02 3.97 15.38
N LEU A 38 -1.27 3.84 15.74
CA LEU A 38 -2.01 2.59 15.65
C LEU A 38 -2.78 2.61 14.33
N VAL A 39 -2.55 1.57 13.52
CA VAL A 39 -3.19 1.37 12.22
C VAL A 39 -3.72 -0.06 12.15
N PRO A 40 -4.78 -0.33 11.38
CA PRO A 40 -5.27 -1.68 11.19
C PRO A 40 -4.19 -2.54 10.53
N GLU A 41 -3.96 -3.75 11.04
CA GLU A 41 -3.03 -4.68 10.40
C GLU A 41 -3.62 -5.15 9.06
N GLY A 42 -2.80 -5.19 8.01
CA GLY A 42 -3.25 -5.51 6.65
C GLY A 42 -3.85 -4.33 5.88
N ALA A 43 -3.97 -3.15 6.48
CA ALA A 43 -4.25 -1.93 5.71
C ALA A 43 -3.13 -1.71 4.67
N PRO A 44 -3.44 -1.35 3.41
CA PRO A 44 -2.43 -1.09 2.40
C PRO A 44 -1.46 -0.02 2.91
N ARG A 45 -0.23 -0.41 3.24
CA ARG A 45 0.78 0.56 3.63
C ARG A 45 1.09 1.38 2.38
N LEU A 46 0.91 2.69 2.48
CA LEU A 46 1.18 3.61 1.36
C LEU A 46 2.59 3.41 0.78
N ASP A 47 3.55 3.01 1.62
CA ASP A 47 4.91 2.70 1.20
C ASP A 47 5.02 1.42 0.37
N ASP A 48 4.22 0.39 0.66
CA ASP A 48 4.20 -0.85 -0.11
C ASP A 48 3.57 -0.61 -1.49
N VAL A 49 2.50 0.19 -1.55
CA VAL A 49 1.89 0.63 -2.81
C VAL A 49 2.89 1.45 -3.62
N ARG A 50 3.59 2.41 -3.00
CA ARG A 50 4.61 3.23 -3.67
C ARG A 50 5.74 2.36 -4.23
N ARG A 51 6.25 1.41 -3.45
CA ARG A 51 7.30 0.47 -3.90
C ARG A 51 6.84 -0.38 -5.08
N ALA A 52 5.64 -0.95 -5.01
CA ALA A 52 5.08 -1.76 -6.09
C ALA A 52 4.91 -0.94 -7.39
N VAL A 53 4.35 0.27 -7.29
CA VAL A 53 4.16 1.17 -8.44
C VAL A 53 5.50 1.57 -9.07
N THR A 54 6.51 1.88 -8.24
CA THR A 54 7.86 2.22 -8.74
C THR A 54 8.47 1.03 -9.48
N GLY A 55 8.43 -0.17 -8.91
CA GLY A 55 8.97 -1.38 -9.55
C GLY A 55 8.28 -1.70 -10.87
N LEU A 56 6.95 -1.56 -10.94
CA LEU A 56 6.20 -1.76 -12.18
C LEU A 56 6.59 -0.75 -13.28
N ARG A 57 6.78 0.52 -12.91
CA ARG A 57 7.19 1.57 -13.85
C ARG A 57 8.60 1.33 -14.40
N GLU A 58 9.53 0.92 -13.54
CA GLU A 58 10.90 0.60 -13.94
C GLU A 58 10.94 -0.60 -14.89
N LEU A 59 10.18 -1.66 -14.57
CA LEU A 59 10.05 -2.83 -15.43
C LEU A 59 9.47 -2.44 -16.80
N GLN A 60 8.40 -1.65 -16.81
CA GLN A 60 7.78 -1.17 -18.05
C GLN A 60 8.78 -0.38 -18.91
N GLN A 61 9.57 0.51 -18.31
CA GLN A 61 10.60 1.26 -19.05
C GLN A 61 11.68 0.36 -19.62
N ARG A 62 12.15 -0.64 -18.86
CA ARG A 62 13.15 -1.61 -19.33
C ARG A 62 12.65 -2.41 -20.52
N ILE A 63 11.39 -2.88 -20.48
CA ILE A 63 10.77 -3.60 -21.59
C ILE A 63 10.67 -2.69 -22.81
N ARG A 64 10.12 -1.48 -22.68
CA ARG A 64 9.95 -0.53 -23.79
C ARG A 64 11.28 -0.11 -24.44
N ARG A 65 12.37 -0.02 -23.67
CA ARG A 65 13.71 0.26 -24.21
C ARG A 65 14.28 -0.92 -25.01
N ARG A 66 13.99 -2.16 -24.59
CA ARG A 66 14.43 -3.37 -25.30
C ARG A 66 13.58 -3.69 -26.53
N SER A 67 12.28 -3.42 -26.48
CA SER A 67 11.34 -3.70 -27.55
C SER A 67 10.67 -2.41 -28.03
N LYS A 68 11.02 -1.93 -29.21
CA LYS A 68 10.25 -0.90 -29.93
C LYS A 68 8.89 -1.42 -30.46
N ALA A 69 8.62 -2.72 -30.35
CA ALA A 69 7.38 -3.33 -30.81
C ALA A 69 6.23 -3.03 -29.84
N LYS A 70 5.18 -2.36 -30.33
CA LYS A 70 3.87 -2.33 -29.68
C LYS A 70 3.15 -3.61 -30.10
N LEU A 71 3.08 -4.61 -29.21
CA LEU A 71 2.15 -5.72 -29.41
C LEU A 71 0.74 -5.17 -29.27
N SER A 72 -0.03 -5.28 -30.34
CA SER A 72 -1.45 -4.98 -30.34
C SER A 72 -2.23 -6.14 -29.74
N ASP A 73 -3.40 -5.84 -29.17
CA ASP A 73 -4.26 -6.85 -28.54
C ASP A 73 -4.63 -8.00 -29.50
N ARG A 74 -4.67 -7.72 -30.80
CA ARG A 74 -4.90 -8.75 -31.84
C ARG A 74 -3.76 -9.75 -31.94
N GLU A 75 -2.51 -9.29 -31.86
CA GLU A 75 -1.34 -10.16 -31.96
C GLU A 75 -1.23 -11.07 -30.73
N VAL A 76 -1.57 -10.55 -29.55
CA VAL A 76 -1.62 -11.35 -28.32
C VAL A 76 -2.70 -12.44 -28.43
N ARG A 77 -3.90 -12.11 -28.92
CA ARG A 77 -4.98 -13.09 -29.08
C ARG A 77 -4.60 -14.22 -30.06
N ALA A 78 -4.03 -13.87 -31.20
CA ALA A 78 -3.58 -14.85 -32.19
C ALA A 78 -2.47 -15.79 -31.66
N ALA A 79 -1.60 -15.28 -30.78
CA ALA A 79 -0.55 -16.08 -30.17
C ALA A 79 -1.11 -17.13 -29.17
N ILE A 80 -2.15 -16.77 -28.41
CA ILE A 80 -2.84 -17.71 -27.50
C ILE A 80 -3.55 -18.81 -28.30
N GLU A 81 -4.28 -18.45 -29.36
CA GLU A 81 -5.01 -19.43 -30.18
C GLU A 81 -4.08 -20.41 -30.91
N SER A 82 -2.89 -19.96 -31.30
CA SER A 82 -1.89 -20.81 -31.95
C SER A 82 -1.04 -21.64 -30.96
N GLY A 83 -1.31 -21.55 -29.66
CA GLY A 83 -0.64 -22.31 -28.61
C GLY A 83 0.85 -21.97 -28.44
N ARG A 84 1.27 -20.77 -28.85
CA ARG A 84 2.68 -20.31 -28.75
C ARG A 84 2.98 -19.53 -27.47
N LEU A 85 1.98 -19.36 -26.60
CA LEU A 85 2.04 -18.74 -25.28
C LEU A 85 1.21 -19.54 -24.29
#